data_AF-A0A7J2MJ09-F1
#
_entry.id   AF-A0A7J2MJ09-F1
#
_cell.length_a   1.000
_cell.length_b   1.000
_cell.length_c   1.000
_cell.angle_alpha   90.00
_cell.angle_beta   90.00
_cell.angle_gamma   90.00
#
_symmetry.space_group_name_H-M   'P 1'
#
loop_
_entity.id
_entity.type
_entity.pdbx_description
1 polymer ?
#
loop_
_entity_poly.entity_id
_entity_poly.type
_entity_poly.pdbx_seq_one_letter_code
_entity_poly.pdbx_strand_id
1 'polypeptide(L)'
;MNRSIPRTIFATLAILLIIPICAGNVHETTIYYLNDSVETGDTLEMEQGYQLTIEDIRKNDAEISIFNGSEAILNTSISGDYTFDKEIAGINYDIIRISMNLNGGDPAPMVLEQYRDPDKPFDYPLIGEVSINIKKGEREPLKAGYELEATSIIDNNVVLTLYKGDDIVKQEKLSGSDKRFIHTTKVDGQRHTILIANLDRISNNDSVQLSGLSQFKDPESADEGDDDDDDDDGKWNTELVESPYFRYLLSIFVFACVFVMVLGIARRVHK
;
A
#
# COMPACT_ATOMS: atom_id res chain seq x y z
N MET A 1 11.51 -6.83 -57.32
CA MET A 1 10.18 -7.05 -56.67
C MET A 1 10.29 -6.64 -55.22
N ASN A 2 9.66 -5.51 -54.90
CA ASN A 2 9.71 -4.87 -53.60
C ASN A 2 8.73 -5.62 -52.67
N ARG A 3 9.22 -6.43 -51.74
CA ARG A 3 8.37 -7.10 -50.74
C ARG A 3 8.03 -6.07 -49.68
N SER A 4 6.84 -5.48 -49.76
CA SER A 4 6.37 -4.59 -48.70
C SER A 4 6.19 -5.42 -47.43
N ILE A 5 6.83 -4.98 -46.36
CA ILE A 5 6.54 -5.43 -45.01
C ILE A 5 5.05 -5.15 -44.78
N PRO A 6 4.23 -6.13 -44.38
CA PRO A 6 2.80 -5.93 -44.22
C PRO A 6 2.58 -4.85 -43.16
N ARG A 7 1.87 -3.78 -43.54
CA ARG A 7 1.57 -2.58 -42.73
C ARG A 7 0.99 -2.90 -41.34
N THR A 8 0.43 -4.10 -41.17
CA THR A 8 -0.07 -4.63 -39.90
C THR A 8 1.02 -4.89 -38.86
N ILE A 9 2.23 -5.32 -39.26
CA ILE A 9 3.36 -5.55 -38.32
C ILE A 9 3.89 -4.21 -37.80
N PHE A 10 3.98 -3.18 -38.66
CA PHE A 10 4.37 -1.84 -38.25
C PHE A 10 3.34 -1.19 -37.30
N ALA A 11 2.04 -1.42 -37.53
CA ALA A 11 0.99 -0.91 -36.66
C ALA A 11 0.97 -1.59 -35.28
N THR A 12 1.24 -2.90 -35.19
CA THR A 12 1.33 -3.61 -33.90
C THR A 12 2.60 -3.26 -33.13
N LEU A 13 3.74 -3.11 -33.82
CA LEU A 13 4.99 -2.65 -33.20
C LEU A 13 4.88 -1.20 -32.71
N ALA A 14 4.17 -0.34 -33.45
CA ALA A 14 3.87 1.02 -33.01
C ALA A 14 2.94 1.04 -31.79
N ILE A 15 1.93 0.17 -31.71
CA ILE A 15 1.06 0.08 -30.52
C ILE A 15 1.82 -0.47 -29.29
N LEU A 16 2.78 -1.38 -29.48
CA LEU A 16 3.71 -1.83 -28.42
C LEU A 16 4.71 -0.75 -27.98
N LEU A 17 5.08 0.16 -28.88
CA LEU A 17 5.94 1.33 -28.59
C LEU A 17 5.15 2.56 -28.08
N ILE A 18 3.81 2.52 -28.14
CA ILE A 18 2.89 3.54 -27.61
C ILE A 18 2.09 2.93 -26.45
N ILE A 19 2.69 2.06 -25.64
CA ILE A 19 2.22 1.93 -24.25
C ILE A 19 2.53 3.30 -23.65
N PRO A 20 1.53 4.07 -23.20
CA PRO A 20 1.77 5.43 -22.78
C PRO A 20 2.76 5.44 -21.63
N ILE A 21 3.88 6.13 -21.83
CA ILE A 21 4.68 6.77 -20.76
C ILE A 21 3.82 7.91 -20.18
N CYS A 22 2.63 7.54 -19.69
CA CYS A 22 1.63 8.42 -19.09
C CYS A 22 1.01 7.76 -17.86
N ALA A 23 1.59 6.68 -17.34
CA ALA A 23 1.37 6.33 -15.96
C ALA A 23 2.08 7.41 -15.13
N GLY A 24 1.32 8.16 -14.33
CA GLY A 24 1.93 8.85 -13.18
C GLY A 24 2.63 7.82 -12.29
N ASN A 25 3.36 8.29 -11.28
CA ASN A 25 4.05 7.39 -10.37
C ASN A 25 3.09 6.34 -9.81
N VAL A 26 3.54 5.08 -9.79
CA VAL A 26 2.80 3.97 -9.22
C VAL A 26 2.97 4.07 -7.71
N HIS A 27 1.88 4.00 -6.95
CA HIS A 27 1.97 3.78 -5.51
C HIS A 27 1.44 2.38 -5.21
N GLU A 28 2.27 1.59 -4.54
CA GLU A 28 1.85 0.30 -3.99
C GLU A 28 0.93 0.52 -2.78
N THR A 29 0.53 -0.56 -2.10
CA THR A 29 -0.26 -0.45 -0.87
C THR A 29 0.49 0.37 0.18
N THR A 30 -0.24 1.22 0.92
CA THR A 30 0.32 1.93 2.07
C THR A 30 0.61 0.95 3.19
N ILE A 31 1.83 0.99 3.73
CA ILE A 31 2.30 0.08 4.79
C ILE A 31 2.65 0.81 6.08
N TYR A 32 2.75 2.14 6.05
CA TYR A 32 2.89 2.97 7.24
C TYR A 32 2.20 4.31 7.07
N TYR A 33 1.64 4.84 8.15
CA TYR A 33 1.02 6.15 8.17
C TYR A 33 1.19 6.83 9.54
N LEU A 34 1.50 8.12 9.51
CA LEU A 34 1.52 9.01 10.66
C LEU A 34 0.79 10.31 10.32
N ASN A 35 0.03 10.82 11.29
CA ASN A 35 -0.57 12.16 11.24
C ASN A 35 -0.47 12.76 12.64
N ASP A 36 0.60 13.51 12.87
CA ASP A 36 0.95 14.04 14.19
C ASP A 36 1.78 15.33 14.05
N SER A 37 2.08 15.97 15.18
CA SER A 37 3.06 17.05 15.24
C SER A 37 4.47 16.47 15.37
N VAL A 38 5.43 17.05 14.67
CA VAL A 38 6.85 16.70 14.77
C VAL A 38 7.71 17.90 15.14
N GLU A 39 8.81 17.62 15.82
CA GLU A 39 9.79 18.57 16.33
C GLU A 39 11.16 18.40 15.65
N THR A 40 11.99 19.44 15.71
CA THR A 40 13.39 19.33 15.31
C THR A 40 14.11 18.26 16.12
N GLY A 41 14.79 17.35 15.43
CA GLY A 41 15.50 16.21 16.00
C GLY A 41 14.66 14.93 16.07
N ASP A 42 13.37 14.97 15.72
CA ASP A 42 12.54 13.77 15.68
C ASP A 42 13.05 12.78 14.65
N THR A 43 13.01 11.50 15.03
CA THR A 43 13.39 10.38 14.19
C THR A 43 12.25 9.37 14.15
N LEU A 44 11.77 9.07 12.96
CA LEU A 44 10.62 8.20 12.71
C LEU A 44 11.09 6.94 11.99
N GLU A 45 11.06 5.83 12.72
CA GLU A 45 11.31 4.50 12.16
C GLU A 45 10.06 3.99 11.45
N MET A 46 10.24 3.56 10.21
CA MET A 46 9.20 3.09 9.30
C MET A 46 9.42 1.62 8.93
N GLU A 47 8.53 1.05 8.12
CA GLU A 47 8.64 -0.33 7.65
C GLU A 47 9.79 -0.46 6.62
N GLN A 48 10.19 -1.70 6.30
CA GLN A 48 11.25 -2.02 5.33
C GLN A 48 12.61 -1.35 5.63
N GLY A 49 12.85 -0.99 6.91
CA GLY A 49 14.09 -0.40 7.40
C GLY A 49 14.27 1.07 7.06
N TYR A 50 13.24 1.75 6.57
CA TYR A 50 13.30 3.18 6.33
C TYR A 50 13.23 3.99 7.62
N GLN A 51 13.88 5.15 7.60
CA GLN A 51 13.86 6.10 8.70
C GLN A 51 13.79 7.52 8.13
N LEU A 52 12.96 8.37 8.72
CA LEU A 52 12.88 9.80 8.44
C LEU A 52 13.38 10.57 9.67
N THR A 53 14.36 11.43 9.49
CA THR A 53 14.83 12.36 10.51
C THR A 53 14.46 13.78 10.11
N ILE A 54 13.89 14.52 11.06
CA ILE A 54 13.61 15.96 10.92
C ILE A 54 14.78 16.72 11.51
N GLU A 55 15.68 17.22 10.65
CA GLU A 55 16.95 17.80 11.08
C GLU A 55 16.79 19.25 11.59
N ASP A 56 15.90 20.02 10.97
CA ASP A 56 15.59 21.41 11.33
C ASP A 56 14.21 21.78 10.80
N ILE A 57 13.40 22.50 11.59
CA ILE A 57 12.12 23.08 11.15
C ILE A 57 12.22 24.60 11.24
N ARG A 58 12.13 25.26 10.10
CA ARG A 58 12.09 26.73 10.00
C ARG A 58 10.76 27.18 9.43
N LYS A 59 10.55 28.50 9.44
CA LYS A 59 9.36 29.07 8.84
C LYS A 59 9.41 28.88 7.32
N ASN A 60 8.43 28.14 6.78
CA ASN A 60 8.27 27.78 5.36
C ASN A 60 9.26 26.74 4.80
N ASP A 61 10.22 26.25 5.58
CA ASP A 61 11.09 25.17 5.14
C ASP A 61 11.44 24.21 6.29
N ALA A 62 11.71 22.95 5.97
CA ALA A 62 12.24 21.96 6.89
C ALA A 62 13.38 21.21 6.20
N GLU A 63 14.42 20.87 6.97
CA GLU A 63 15.50 19.99 6.54
C GLU A 63 15.18 18.57 7.01
N ILE A 64 15.21 17.64 6.06
CA ILE A 64 14.88 16.24 6.31
C ILE A 64 15.96 15.32 5.76
N SER A 65 16.15 14.20 6.43
CA SER A 65 17.00 13.10 5.96
C SER A 65 16.20 11.80 5.92
N ILE A 66 16.30 11.06 4.82
CA ILE A 66 15.74 9.71 4.69
C ILE A 66 16.88 8.71 4.64
N PHE A 67 16.80 7.69 5.49
CA PHE A 67 17.73 6.58 5.54
C PHE A 67 17.01 5.25 5.26
N ASN A 68 17.77 4.26 4.81
CA ASN A 68 17.37 2.86 4.86
C ASN A 68 18.49 2.06 5.55
N GLY A 69 18.22 1.56 6.75
CA GLY A 69 19.27 1.06 7.64
C GLY A 69 20.32 2.14 7.90
N SER A 70 21.59 1.85 7.61
CA SER A 70 22.69 2.80 7.76
C SER A 70 22.96 3.68 6.54
N GLU A 71 22.24 3.48 5.43
CA GLU A 71 22.48 4.20 4.18
C GLU A 71 21.63 5.47 4.12
N ALA A 72 22.28 6.62 3.92
CA ALA A 72 21.62 7.89 3.65
C ALA A 72 21.12 7.91 2.21
N ILE A 73 19.81 7.92 2.03
CA ILE A 73 19.16 7.93 0.71
C ILE A 73 19.00 9.36 0.21
N LEU A 74 18.56 10.25 1.09
CA LEU A 74 18.23 11.62 0.76
C LEU A 74 18.55 12.53 1.94
N ASN A 75 19.11 13.69 1.65
CA ASN A 75 19.11 14.83 2.55
C ASN A 75 18.68 16.05 1.71
N THR A 76 17.60 16.70 2.12
CA THR A 76 17.03 17.82 1.36
C THR A 76 16.28 18.79 2.26
N SER A 77 16.06 20.00 1.74
CA SER A 77 15.07 20.93 2.31
C SER A 77 13.76 20.82 1.55
N ILE A 78 12.64 20.83 2.27
CA ILE A 78 11.28 20.79 1.75
C ILE A 78 10.50 22.03 2.21
N SER A 79 9.54 22.51 1.40
CA SER A 79 8.72 23.69 1.72
C SER A 79 7.24 23.36 1.93
N GLY A 80 6.92 22.10 2.22
CA GLY A 80 5.55 21.60 2.36
C GLY A 80 5.46 20.14 1.95
N ASP A 81 4.71 19.86 0.89
CA ASP A 81 4.56 18.52 0.35
C ASP A 81 5.82 18.05 -0.39
N TYR A 82 6.27 16.83 -0.10
CA TYR A 82 7.41 16.18 -0.71
C TYR A 82 7.11 14.70 -0.94
N THR A 83 7.58 14.18 -2.07
CA THR A 83 7.49 12.75 -2.39
C THR A 83 8.88 12.25 -2.74
N PHE A 84 9.31 11.21 -2.05
CA PHE A 84 10.47 10.42 -2.43
C PHE A 84 9.99 9.26 -3.29
N ASP A 85 10.38 9.27 -4.57
CA ASP A 85 10.12 8.22 -5.54
C ASP A 85 11.39 7.47 -5.94
N LYS A 86 11.20 6.26 -6.49
CA LYS A 86 12.29 5.38 -6.91
C LYS A 86 11.95 4.71 -8.25
N GLU A 87 12.86 4.81 -9.22
CA GLU A 87 12.72 4.12 -10.50
C GLU A 87 13.15 2.65 -10.38
N ILE A 88 12.24 1.74 -10.68
CA ILE A 88 12.48 0.28 -10.67
C ILE A 88 12.04 -0.27 -12.03
N ALA A 89 12.99 -0.83 -12.77
CA ALA A 89 12.75 -1.38 -14.11
C ALA A 89 12.02 -0.41 -15.08
N GLY A 90 12.31 0.89 -14.99
CA GLY A 90 11.70 1.93 -15.83
C GLY A 90 10.30 2.39 -15.38
N ILE A 91 9.88 2.02 -14.16
CA ILE A 91 8.63 2.46 -13.54
C ILE A 91 8.99 3.26 -12.28
N ASN A 92 8.46 4.47 -12.14
CA ASN A 92 8.64 5.28 -10.93
C ASN A 92 7.60 4.87 -9.88
N TYR A 93 8.08 4.50 -8.70
CA TYR A 93 7.26 4.17 -7.54
C TYR A 93 7.37 5.26 -6.49
N ASP A 94 6.24 5.77 -6.01
CA ASP A 94 6.24 6.62 -4.81
C ASP A 94 6.51 5.73 -3.59
N ILE A 95 7.53 6.06 -2.80
CA ILE A 95 7.93 5.26 -1.64
C ILE A 95 7.52 5.96 -0.35
N ILE A 96 7.81 7.25 -0.22
CA ILE A 96 7.46 8.06 0.96
C ILE A 96 6.83 9.37 0.50
N ARG A 97 5.69 9.71 1.10
CA ARG A 97 5.05 11.03 0.96
C ARG A 97 5.02 11.73 2.29
N ILE A 98 5.42 12.99 2.27
CA ILE A 98 5.54 13.86 3.43
C ILE A 98 4.74 15.12 3.13
N SER A 99 3.83 15.49 4.01
CA SER A 99 3.07 16.74 3.94
C SER A 99 3.22 17.48 5.26
N MET A 100 3.94 18.59 5.25
CA MET A 100 4.19 19.39 6.45
C MET A 100 3.56 20.78 6.37
N ASN A 101 2.94 21.24 7.46
CA ASN A 101 2.49 22.61 7.60
C ASN A 101 3.52 23.45 8.36
N LEU A 102 4.38 24.14 7.60
CA LEU A 102 5.55 24.85 8.12
C LEU A 102 5.28 26.33 8.48
N ASN A 103 4.02 26.77 8.46
CA ASN A 103 3.66 28.17 8.72
C ASN A 103 3.96 28.60 10.16
N GLY A 104 3.87 27.65 11.11
CA GLY A 104 4.11 27.85 12.53
C GLY A 104 5.57 27.80 12.97
N GLY A 105 6.47 27.25 12.12
CA GLY A 105 7.81 26.84 12.55
C GLY A 105 7.76 25.54 13.37
N ASP A 106 8.77 25.32 14.20
CA ASP A 106 8.89 24.18 15.11
C ASP A 106 8.00 24.35 16.36
N PRO A 107 7.14 23.37 16.74
CA PRO A 107 6.80 22.13 16.05
C PRO A 107 5.83 22.32 14.86
N ALA A 108 5.90 21.42 13.89
CA ALA A 108 5.06 21.45 12.70
C ALA A 108 4.14 20.22 12.59
N PRO A 109 2.84 20.40 12.25
CA PRO A 109 1.98 19.29 11.86
C PRO A 109 2.51 18.60 10.60
N MET A 110 2.54 17.26 10.61
CA MET A 110 3.00 16.42 9.51
C MET A 110 2.06 15.24 9.27
N VAL A 111 1.80 14.97 7.99
CA VAL A 111 1.27 13.69 7.50
C VAL A 111 2.40 12.98 6.76
N LEU A 112 2.65 11.72 7.12
CA LEU A 112 3.66 10.87 6.53
C LEU A 112 3.01 9.57 6.09
N GLU A 113 3.17 9.22 4.82
CA GLU A 113 2.70 7.96 4.23
C GLU A 113 3.88 7.22 3.65
N GLN A 114 3.98 5.93 3.94
CA GLN A 114 4.92 5.03 3.29
C GLN A 114 4.14 4.02 2.45
N TYR A 115 4.56 3.88 1.19
CA TYR A 115 4.15 2.81 0.32
C TYR A 115 5.23 1.74 0.26
N ARG A 116 4.84 0.51 -0.06
CA ARG A 116 5.76 -0.61 -0.20
C ARG A 116 6.81 -0.33 -1.28
N ASP A 117 8.10 -0.41 -0.94
CA ASP A 117 9.20 -0.49 -1.91
C ASP A 117 9.24 -1.91 -2.52
N PRO A 118 9.01 -2.08 -3.83
CA PRO A 118 9.04 -3.37 -4.52
C PRO A 118 10.41 -4.08 -4.49
N ASP A 119 11.51 -3.33 -4.36
CA ASP A 119 12.87 -3.90 -4.36
C ASP A 119 13.28 -4.43 -2.98
N LYS A 120 12.46 -4.20 -1.96
CA LYS A 120 12.76 -4.56 -0.58
C LYS A 120 11.91 -5.75 -0.14
N PRO A 121 12.48 -6.68 0.65
CA PRO A 121 11.70 -7.74 1.26
C PRO A 121 10.54 -7.15 2.08
N PHE A 122 9.36 -7.72 1.92
CA PHE A 122 8.17 -7.37 2.70
C PHE A 122 7.19 -8.52 2.60
N ASP A 123 6.68 -8.96 3.74
CA ASP A 123 5.65 -9.98 3.77
C ASP A 123 4.36 -9.42 3.17
N TYR A 124 3.80 -10.15 2.22
CA TYR A 124 2.56 -9.72 1.59
C TYR A 124 1.45 -9.59 2.64
N PRO A 125 0.56 -8.60 2.49
CA PRO A 125 -0.55 -8.43 3.41
C PRO A 125 -1.43 -9.69 3.42
N LEU A 126 -1.88 -10.09 4.61
CA LEU A 126 -2.86 -11.16 4.82
C LEU A 126 -4.19 -10.86 4.13
N ILE A 127 -4.53 -9.58 4.02
CA ILE A 127 -5.62 -9.04 3.20
C ILE A 127 -5.04 -7.88 2.41
N GLY A 128 -4.97 -7.98 1.09
CA GLY A 128 -4.49 -6.89 0.23
C GLY A 128 -5.60 -5.95 -0.21
N GLU A 129 -5.41 -4.65 0.03
CA GLU A 129 -6.22 -3.50 -0.40
C GLU A 129 -7.63 -3.81 -0.96
N VAL A 130 -8.55 -4.13 -0.05
CA VAL A 130 -9.96 -4.40 -0.38
C VAL A 130 -10.89 -3.28 0.07
N SER A 131 -12.11 -3.28 -0.48
CA SER A 131 -13.21 -2.45 -0.01
C SER A 131 -14.26 -3.33 0.66
N ILE A 132 -14.67 -2.96 1.88
CA ILE A 132 -15.67 -3.70 2.67
C ILE A 132 -16.76 -2.77 3.17
N ASN A 133 -17.98 -3.30 3.31
CA ASN A 133 -19.10 -2.57 3.88
C ASN A 133 -19.49 -3.24 5.20
N ILE A 134 -19.32 -2.53 6.31
CA ILE A 134 -19.60 -3.02 7.66
C ILE A 134 -20.92 -2.42 8.13
N LYS A 135 -21.88 -3.24 8.53
CA LYS A 135 -23.09 -2.74 9.19
C LYS A 135 -22.82 -2.46 10.66
N LYS A 136 -23.56 -1.51 11.20
CA LYS A 136 -23.50 -1.12 12.60
C LYS A 136 -23.81 -2.32 13.49
N GLY A 137 -22.89 -2.61 14.42
CA GLY A 137 -23.00 -3.73 15.35
C GLY A 137 -22.71 -5.12 14.77
N GLU A 138 -22.35 -5.22 13.48
CA GLU A 138 -21.85 -6.47 12.88
C GLU A 138 -20.32 -6.48 12.93
N ARG A 139 -19.75 -7.58 13.44
CA ARG A 139 -18.30 -7.81 13.42
C ARG A 139 -17.92 -8.46 12.09
N GLU A 140 -17.12 -7.74 11.30
CA GLU A 140 -16.55 -8.28 10.07
C GLU A 140 -15.25 -9.05 10.40
N PRO A 141 -15.18 -10.34 10.08
CA PRO A 141 -14.00 -11.14 10.38
C PRO A 141 -12.83 -10.76 9.46
N LEU A 142 -11.67 -10.56 10.07
CA LEU A 142 -10.39 -10.38 9.38
C LEU A 142 -9.54 -11.67 9.54
N LYS A 143 -8.26 -11.63 9.17
CA LYS A 143 -7.33 -12.75 9.36
C LYS A 143 -6.72 -12.73 10.77
N ALA A 144 -6.07 -13.83 11.15
CA ALA A 144 -5.35 -13.97 12.43
C ALA A 144 -6.18 -13.64 13.68
N GLY A 145 -7.49 -13.95 13.65
CA GLY A 145 -8.39 -13.74 14.79
C GLY A 145 -8.80 -12.29 15.04
N TYR A 146 -8.50 -11.38 14.11
CA TYR A 146 -8.98 -10.00 14.18
C TYR A 146 -10.41 -9.86 13.66
N GLU A 147 -11.16 -8.92 14.23
CA GLU A 147 -12.51 -8.54 13.76
C GLU A 147 -12.68 -7.03 13.80
N LEU A 148 -13.33 -6.44 12.80
CA LEU A 148 -13.59 -4.99 12.74
C LEU A 148 -15.09 -4.73 12.82
N GLU A 149 -15.48 -3.80 13.69
CA GLU A 149 -16.88 -3.47 13.93
C GLU A 149 -17.12 -1.95 13.84
N ALA A 150 -18.22 -1.57 13.21
CA ALA A 150 -18.78 -0.23 13.36
C ALA A 150 -19.70 -0.19 14.59
N THR A 151 -19.14 0.04 15.78
CA THR A 151 -19.88 -0.03 17.05
C THR A 151 -20.91 1.09 17.19
N SER A 152 -20.63 2.26 16.61
CA SER A 152 -21.57 3.38 16.60
C SER A 152 -21.51 4.15 15.30
N ILE A 153 -22.68 4.56 14.80
CA ILE A 153 -22.80 5.47 13.66
C ILE A 153 -23.88 6.49 14.00
N ILE A 154 -23.50 7.78 14.08
CA ILE A 154 -24.36 8.90 14.46
C ILE A 154 -23.88 10.17 13.74
N ASP A 155 -24.80 10.87 13.07
CA ASP A 155 -24.57 12.20 12.47
C ASP A 155 -23.30 12.28 11.60
N ASN A 156 -23.11 11.31 10.71
CA ASN A 156 -21.93 11.20 9.84
C ASN A 156 -20.60 11.02 10.60
N ASN A 157 -20.66 10.45 11.79
CA ASN A 157 -19.52 9.96 12.55
C ASN A 157 -19.66 8.44 12.72
N VAL A 158 -18.54 7.73 12.68
CA VAL A 158 -18.46 6.30 12.98
C VAL A 158 -17.45 6.07 14.09
N VAL A 159 -17.75 5.14 14.99
CA VAL A 159 -16.77 4.58 15.91
C VAL A 159 -16.42 3.19 15.38
N LEU A 160 -15.18 3.04 14.93
CA LEU A 160 -14.63 1.75 14.52
C LEU A 160 -13.91 1.13 15.71
N THR A 161 -14.15 -0.16 15.93
CA THR A 161 -13.52 -0.94 16.99
C THR A 161 -12.90 -2.18 16.39
N LEU A 162 -11.60 -2.35 16.59
CA LEU A 162 -10.83 -3.52 16.19
C LEU A 162 -10.68 -4.43 17.40
N TYR A 163 -11.01 -5.70 17.20
CA TYR A 163 -10.88 -6.75 18.18
C TYR A 163 -9.81 -7.75 17.77
N LYS A 164 -9.22 -8.44 18.76
CA LYS A 164 -8.44 -9.67 18.58
C LYS A 164 -9.03 -10.72 19.51
N GLY A 165 -9.77 -11.67 18.96
CA GLY A 165 -10.67 -12.50 19.77
C GLY A 165 -11.72 -11.65 20.49
N ASP A 166 -11.82 -11.77 21.82
CA ASP A 166 -12.78 -11.01 22.62
C ASP A 166 -12.26 -9.62 23.07
N ASP A 167 -10.96 -9.36 22.89
CA ASP A 167 -10.31 -8.14 23.40
C ASP A 167 -10.40 -6.98 22.41
N ILE A 168 -10.70 -5.78 22.90
CA ILE A 168 -10.63 -4.53 22.13
C ILE A 168 -9.17 -4.08 22.08
N VAL A 169 -8.56 -4.13 20.90
CA VAL A 169 -7.17 -3.67 20.69
C VAL A 169 -7.09 -2.22 20.24
N LYS A 170 -8.15 -1.70 19.59
CA LYS A 170 -8.24 -0.28 19.21
C LYS A 170 -9.69 0.14 19.05
N GLN A 171 -10.01 1.36 19.47
CA GLN A 171 -11.28 2.02 19.19
C GLN A 171 -11.02 3.48 18.82
N GLU A 172 -11.65 3.95 17.74
CA GLU A 172 -11.44 5.30 17.24
C GLU A 172 -12.72 5.87 16.63
N LYS A 173 -12.99 7.14 16.93
CA LYS A 173 -14.07 7.90 16.30
C LYS A 173 -13.53 8.60 15.06
N LEU A 174 -14.15 8.30 13.91
CA LEU A 174 -13.85 8.94 12.63
C LEU A 174 -15.04 9.81 12.20
N SER A 175 -14.72 10.94 11.58
CA SER A 175 -15.68 11.96 11.15
C SER A 175 -15.34 12.45 9.75
N GLY A 176 -16.32 12.47 8.84
CA GLY A 176 -16.14 12.89 7.44
C GLY A 176 -15.70 11.76 6.51
N SER A 177 -15.16 12.13 5.34
CA SER A 177 -14.49 11.23 4.41
C SER A 177 -12.96 11.31 4.58
N ASP A 178 -12.24 10.33 4.02
CA ASP A 178 -10.78 10.35 3.90
C ASP A 178 -10.03 10.29 5.25
N LYS A 179 -10.70 9.79 6.29
CA LYS A 179 -10.07 9.47 7.58
C LYS A 179 -9.60 8.02 7.60
N ARG A 180 -8.46 7.79 8.22
CA ARG A 180 -7.86 6.46 8.30
C ARG A 180 -8.04 5.85 9.67
N PHE A 181 -8.45 4.59 9.71
CA PHE A 181 -8.34 3.74 10.88
C PHE A 181 -7.05 2.93 10.76
N ILE A 182 -6.10 3.20 11.65
CA ILE A 182 -4.78 2.55 11.60
C ILE A 182 -4.45 1.93 12.94
N HIS A 183 -4.11 0.65 12.93
CA HIS A 183 -3.59 -0.06 14.07
C HIS A 183 -2.14 -0.44 13.80
N THR A 184 -1.24 0.05 14.64
CA THR A 184 0.17 -0.32 14.68
C THR A 184 0.49 -0.99 16.00
N THR A 185 1.47 -1.89 15.99
CA THR A 185 2.13 -2.41 17.18
C THR A 185 3.57 -1.95 17.21
N LYS A 186 4.22 -2.05 18.37
CA LYS A 186 5.63 -1.69 18.53
C LYS A 186 6.40 -2.91 19.05
N VAL A 187 7.38 -3.38 18.28
CA VAL A 187 8.29 -4.47 18.66
C VAL A 187 9.71 -3.98 18.52
N ASP A 188 10.54 -4.17 19.54
CA ASP A 188 11.95 -3.78 19.58
C ASP A 188 12.27 -2.32 19.19
N GLY A 189 11.33 -1.40 19.45
CA GLY A 189 11.50 0.01 19.09
C GLY A 189 10.82 0.39 17.77
N GLN A 190 10.64 -0.57 16.87
CA GLN A 190 10.08 -0.36 15.54
C GLN A 190 8.56 -0.47 15.54
N ARG A 191 7.90 0.44 14.82
CA ARG A 191 6.45 0.39 14.61
C ARG A 191 6.14 -0.51 13.42
N HIS A 192 5.23 -1.45 13.63
CA HIS A 192 4.70 -2.31 12.60
C HIS A 192 3.21 -2.07 12.39
N THR A 193 2.80 -1.85 11.14
CA THR A 193 1.38 -1.64 10.84
C THR A 193 0.66 -2.96 10.69
N ILE A 194 -0.40 -3.17 11.46
CA ILE A 194 -1.22 -4.40 11.42
C ILE A 194 -2.45 -4.21 10.55
N LEU A 195 -3.08 -3.03 10.60
CA LEU A 195 -4.28 -2.73 9.83
C LEU A 195 -4.28 -1.27 9.40
N ILE A 196 -4.60 -1.04 8.13
CA ILE A 196 -4.98 0.27 7.59
C ILE A 196 -6.32 0.12 6.90
N ALA A 197 -7.24 1.05 7.13
CA ALA A 197 -8.47 1.17 6.37
C ALA A 197 -8.88 2.64 6.24
N ASN A 198 -9.39 3.04 5.08
CA ASN A 198 -9.89 4.37 4.82
C ASN A 198 -11.41 4.40 4.98
N LEU A 199 -11.92 5.40 5.71
CA LEU A 199 -13.34 5.72 5.76
C LEU A 199 -13.74 6.42 4.45
N ASP A 200 -14.40 5.67 3.57
CA ASP A 200 -14.90 6.19 2.30
C ASP A 200 -16.27 6.87 2.49
N ARG A 201 -17.23 6.14 3.07
CA ARG A 201 -18.60 6.63 3.19
C ARG A 201 -19.35 6.07 4.40
N ILE A 202 -20.17 6.92 5.01
CA ILE A 202 -21.19 6.51 5.99
C ILE A 202 -22.57 6.55 5.32
N SER A 203 -23.35 5.48 5.48
CA SER A 203 -24.66 5.33 4.85
C SER A 203 -25.77 5.23 5.90
N ASN A 204 -26.66 6.22 5.92
CA ASN A 204 -27.93 6.23 6.68
C ASN A 204 -27.82 5.87 8.17
N ASN A 205 -26.68 6.14 8.80
CA ASN A 205 -26.38 5.71 10.18
C ASN A 205 -26.47 4.20 10.43
N ASP A 206 -26.42 3.39 9.37
CA ASP A 206 -26.62 1.94 9.40
C ASP A 206 -25.37 1.17 9.00
N SER A 207 -24.59 1.68 8.05
CA SER A 207 -23.37 1.02 7.57
C SER A 207 -22.28 2.00 7.20
N VAL A 208 -21.06 1.47 7.14
CA VAL A 208 -19.86 2.18 6.76
C VAL A 208 -19.13 1.42 5.66
N GLN A 209 -18.81 2.12 4.58
CA GLN A 209 -17.92 1.63 3.54
C GLN A 209 -16.50 2.02 3.90
N LEU A 210 -15.65 1.01 4.01
CA LEU A 210 -14.21 1.15 4.08
C LEU A 210 -13.59 0.80 2.74
N SER A 211 -12.54 1.52 2.38
CA SER A 211 -11.72 1.27 1.20
C SER A 211 -10.25 1.19 1.60
N GLY A 212 -9.43 0.63 0.74
CA GLY A 212 -8.00 0.53 1.02
C GLY A 212 -7.68 -0.32 2.25
N LEU A 213 -8.54 -1.28 2.60
CA LEU A 213 -8.33 -2.13 3.77
C LEU A 213 -7.20 -3.11 3.48
N SER A 214 -6.10 -2.94 4.20
CA SER A 214 -4.95 -3.84 4.17
C SER A 214 -4.64 -4.31 5.58
N GLN A 215 -4.48 -5.63 5.74
CA GLN A 215 -4.06 -6.26 6.99
C GLN A 215 -2.73 -6.96 6.80
N PHE A 216 -1.81 -6.79 7.74
CA PHE A 216 -0.49 -7.39 7.76
C PHE A 216 -0.36 -8.38 8.92
N LYS A 217 0.64 -9.26 8.86
CA LYS A 217 0.92 -10.22 9.92
C LYS A 217 1.42 -9.48 11.16
N ASP A 218 1.08 -9.99 12.34
CA ASP A 218 1.73 -9.53 13.56
C ASP A 218 3.24 -9.83 13.50
N PRO A 219 4.10 -8.88 13.90
CA PRO A 219 5.52 -9.18 14.07
C PRO A 219 5.67 -10.26 15.14
N GLU A 220 6.48 -11.28 14.84
CA GLU A 220 6.85 -12.29 15.80
C GLU A 220 7.68 -11.63 16.90
N SER A 221 7.17 -11.62 18.14
CA SER A 221 7.98 -11.23 19.28
C SER A 221 9.10 -12.24 19.46
N ALA A 222 10.34 -11.77 19.60
CA ALA A 222 11.43 -12.59 20.09
C ALA A 222 11.18 -12.95 21.57
N ASP A 223 10.34 -13.94 21.80
CA ASP A 223 10.26 -14.67 23.07
C ASP A 223 10.46 -16.15 22.77
N GLU A 224 11.44 -16.73 23.44
CA GLU A 224 11.96 -18.08 23.24
C GLU A 224 10.92 -19.14 23.64
N GLY A 225 10.71 -20.17 22.82
CA GLY A 225 10.11 -21.42 23.30
C GLY A 225 9.27 -22.22 22.30
N ASP A 226 9.94 -23.21 21.71
CA ASP A 226 9.48 -24.56 21.37
C ASP A 226 8.42 -24.79 20.25
N ASP A 227 8.99 -25.31 19.16
CA ASP A 227 8.71 -26.60 18.49
C ASP A 227 7.37 -26.88 17.80
N ASP A 228 7.57 -27.24 16.53
CA ASP A 228 6.91 -28.26 15.70
C ASP A 228 5.44 -28.07 15.29
N ASP A 229 5.25 -27.88 13.97
CA ASP A 229 4.53 -28.87 13.15
C ASP A 229 4.81 -28.61 11.66
N ASP A 230 5.75 -29.38 11.11
CA ASP A 230 5.91 -29.62 9.67
C ASP A 230 4.78 -30.54 9.20
N ASP A 231 3.70 -29.96 8.66
CA ASP A 231 2.75 -30.69 7.83
C ASP A 231 2.89 -30.23 6.36
N ASP A 232 3.69 -31.00 5.62
CA ASP A 232 3.84 -30.95 4.17
C ASP A 232 2.68 -31.70 3.50
N ASP A 233 1.58 -30.98 3.25
CA ASP A 233 0.43 -31.46 2.49
C ASP A 233 0.23 -30.68 1.17
N GLY A 234 1.08 -30.98 0.18
CA GLY A 234 0.72 -30.83 -1.24
C GLY A 234 0.43 -29.40 -1.72
N LYS A 235 1.06 -28.41 -1.09
CA LYS A 235 0.94 -26.99 -1.45
C LYS A 235 1.48 -26.78 -2.88
N TRP A 236 0.59 -26.47 -3.81
CA TRP A 236 0.98 -25.85 -5.08
C TRP A 236 1.90 -24.68 -4.76
N ASN A 237 3.02 -24.52 -5.47
CA ASN A 237 3.93 -23.38 -5.29
C ASN A 237 3.16 -22.07 -5.55
N THR A 238 2.51 -21.53 -4.52
CA THR A 238 1.78 -20.25 -4.54
C THR A 238 2.76 -19.11 -4.82
N GLU A 239 4.02 -19.25 -4.41
CA GLU A 239 5.12 -18.36 -4.82
C GLU A 239 5.27 -18.22 -6.33
N LEU A 240 5.10 -19.32 -7.09
CA LEU A 240 5.19 -19.27 -8.54
C LEU A 240 3.98 -18.54 -9.13
N VAL A 241 2.76 -18.86 -8.68
CA VAL A 241 1.52 -18.25 -9.21
C VAL A 241 1.39 -16.77 -8.84
N GLU A 242 1.97 -16.36 -7.73
CA GLU A 242 1.86 -15.01 -7.17
C GLU A 242 3.02 -14.10 -7.55
N SER A 243 4.10 -14.65 -8.11
CA SER A 243 5.21 -13.84 -8.62
C SER A 243 4.75 -12.87 -9.73
N PRO A 244 5.25 -11.62 -9.74
CA PRO A 244 4.98 -10.68 -10.82
C PRO A 244 5.39 -11.27 -12.17
N TYR A 245 6.50 -12.02 -12.22
CA TYR A 245 6.97 -12.72 -13.42
C TYR A 245 5.94 -13.71 -13.98
N PHE A 246 5.26 -14.47 -13.12
CA PHE A 246 4.21 -15.41 -13.56
C PHE A 246 2.93 -14.70 -13.97
N ARG A 247 2.53 -13.61 -13.31
CA ARG A 247 1.40 -12.78 -13.75
C ARG A 247 1.67 -12.11 -15.11
N TYR A 248 2.90 -11.65 -15.34
CA TYR A 248 3.34 -11.18 -16.66
C TYR A 248 3.33 -12.32 -17.69
N LEU A 249 3.84 -13.51 -17.36
CA LEU A 249 3.78 -14.68 -18.24
C LEU A 249 2.35 -15.12 -18.57
N LEU A 250 1.46 -15.11 -17.57
CA LEU A 250 0.05 -15.48 -17.72
C LEU A 250 -0.69 -14.45 -18.58
N SER A 251 -0.48 -13.15 -18.34
CA SER A 251 -1.07 -12.10 -19.18
C SER A 251 -0.59 -12.16 -20.63
N ILE A 252 0.71 -12.42 -20.86
CA ILE A 252 1.26 -12.65 -22.20
C ILE A 252 0.63 -13.89 -22.84
N PHE A 253 0.43 -14.96 -22.10
CA PHE A 253 -0.17 -16.20 -22.59
C PHE A 253 -1.66 -16.02 -22.94
N VAL A 254 -2.43 -15.33 -22.10
CA VAL A 254 -3.84 -14.98 -22.37
C VAL A 254 -3.93 -14.08 -23.59
N PHE A 255 -3.05 -13.07 -23.69
CA PHE A 255 -2.99 -12.19 -24.85
C PHE A 255 -2.64 -12.95 -26.13
N ALA A 256 -1.69 -13.87 -26.09
CA ALA A 256 -1.34 -14.74 -27.22
C ALA A 256 -2.52 -15.63 -27.65
N CYS A 257 -3.26 -16.20 -26.69
CA CYS A 257 -4.46 -17.00 -26.97
C CYS A 257 -5.56 -16.17 -27.64
N VAL A 258 -5.84 -14.97 -27.13
CA VAL A 258 -6.82 -14.05 -27.71
C VAL A 258 -6.37 -13.61 -29.11
N PHE A 259 -5.09 -13.29 -29.30
CA PHE A 259 -4.54 -12.89 -30.59
C PHE A 259 -4.64 -14.00 -31.64
N VAL A 260 -4.36 -15.26 -31.27
CA VAL A 260 -4.54 -16.42 -32.14
C VAL A 260 -6.02 -16.64 -32.48
N MET A 261 -6.94 -16.47 -31.53
CA MET A 261 -8.39 -16.52 -31.81
C MET A 261 -8.81 -15.45 -32.82
N VAL A 262 -8.37 -14.20 -32.63
CA VAL A 262 -8.71 -13.08 -33.52
C VAL A 262 -8.16 -13.33 -34.94
N LEU A 263 -6.93 -13.81 -35.07
CA LEU A 263 -6.35 -14.21 -36.36
C LEU A 263 -7.10 -15.39 -37.01
N GLY A 264 -7.57 -16.34 -36.20
CA GLY A 264 -8.39 -17.47 -36.66
C GLY A 264 -9.75 -17.03 -37.20
N ILE A 265 -10.40 -16.08 -36.53
CA ILE A 265 -11.68 -15.49 -36.95
C ILE A 265 -11.47 -14.65 -38.23
N ALA A 266 -10.44 -13.80 -38.27
CA ALA A 266 -10.12 -12.99 -39.44
C ALA A 266 -9.81 -13.84 -40.69
N ARG A 267 -9.17 -15.01 -40.53
CA ARG A 267 -8.95 -15.97 -41.62
C ARG A 267 -10.23 -16.64 -42.12
N ARG A 268 -11.26 -16.80 -41.28
CA ARG A 268 -12.56 -17.37 -41.69
C ARG A 268 -13.46 -16.36 -42.41
N VAL A 269 -13.36 -15.07 -42.08
CA VAL A 269 -14.14 -14.01 -42.73
C VAL A 269 -13.63 -13.67 -44.14
N HIS A 270 -12.37 -14.03 -44.45
CA HIS A 270 -11.77 -13.87 -45.78
C HIS A 270 -11.83 -15.11 -46.69
N LYS A 271 -12.62 -16.12 -46.32
CA LYS A 271 -12.93 -17.28 -47.18
C LYS A 271 -14.38 -17.19 -47.62
#